data_AF-A0A7S3JE18-F1
#
_entry.id   AF-A0A7S3JE18-F1
#
_cell.length_a   1.000
_cell.length_b   1.000
_cell.length_c   1.000
_cell.angle_alpha   90.00
_cell.angle_beta   90.00
_cell.angle_gamma   90.00
#
_symmetry.space_group_name_H-M   'P 1'
#
loop_
_entity.id
_entity.type
_entity.pdbx_description
1 polymer ?
#
loop_
_entity_poly.entity_id
_entity_poly.type
_entity_poly.pdbx_seq_one_letter_code
_entity_poly.pdbx_strand_id
1 'polypeptide(L)'
;MELAQKIADCIPTDGIIEKVELLKAGKGDDSKSGFFINIYLRNEFFCKKLQELAQGEIKYEAEVKQKVGVDFSSPNIAKNMHVGHLRSTIIGEALCRILEFMGHDVVRINHIGDWGTQFGMLISHMHDTYPDFLENRPDISDLDGFYKQAKKRFDEEEEFKKRARDTVVKLQSGGESELEAWKMICEVSRHEFQKIYKRLDITSTEYGESFY
;
A
#
# COMPACT_ATOMS: atom_id res chain seq x y z
N MET A 1 -46.80 -4.08 -3.31
CA MET A 1 -47.06 -4.82 -4.57
C MET A 1 -47.05 -3.91 -5.79
N GLU A 2 -47.91 -2.89 -5.86
CA GLU A 2 -48.10 -2.06 -7.08
C GLU A 2 -46.81 -1.44 -7.64
N LEU A 3 -45.95 -0.88 -6.80
CA LEU A 3 -44.67 -0.32 -7.25
C LEU A 3 -43.72 -1.39 -7.80
N ALA A 4 -43.60 -2.53 -7.13
CA ALA A 4 -42.74 -3.62 -7.56
C ALA A 4 -43.23 -4.22 -8.90
N GLN A 5 -44.54 -4.32 -9.09
CA GLN A 5 -45.14 -4.74 -10.36
C GLN A 5 -44.83 -3.73 -11.47
N LYS A 6 -45.04 -2.43 -11.23
CA LYS A 6 -44.69 -1.39 -12.21
C LYS A 6 -43.22 -1.41 -12.61
N ILE A 7 -42.31 -1.66 -11.67
CA ILE A 7 -40.87 -1.80 -11.98
C ILE A 7 -40.63 -3.07 -12.80
N ALA A 8 -41.19 -4.22 -12.38
CA ALA A 8 -41.01 -5.49 -13.08
C ALA A 8 -41.53 -5.44 -14.53
N ASP A 9 -42.68 -4.80 -14.75
CA ASP A 9 -43.29 -4.62 -16.08
C ASP A 9 -42.43 -3.74 -17.01
N CYS A 10 -41.57 -2.87 -16.45
CA CYS A 10 -40.63 -2.04 -17.20
C CYS A 10 -39.29 -2.71 -17.50
N ILE A 11 -39.01 -3.91 -16.97
CA ILE A 11 -37.75 -4.61 -17.22
C ILE A 11 -37.87 -5.39 -18.54
N PRO A 12 -37.06 -5.07 -19.57
CA PRO A 12 -37.12 -5.75 -20.86
C PRO A 12 -36.63 -7.21 -20.77
N THR A 13 -37.36 -8.13 -21.40
CA THR A 13 -37.06 -9.58 -21.42
C THR A 13 -36.62 -10.10 -22.80
N ASP A 14 -36.41 -9.20 -23.76
CA ASP A 14 -35.97 -9.48 -25.13
C ASP A 14 -34.44 -9.62 -25.29
N GLY A 15 -33.68 -9.54 -24.18
CA GLY A 15 -32.23 -9.68 -24.15
C GLY A 15 -31.74 -10.81 -23.25
N ILE A 16 -30.80 -10.49 -22.35
CA ILE A 16 -30.15 -11.45 -21.44
C ILE A 16 -31.09 -12.01 -20.36
N ILE A 17 -32.21 -11.34 -20.12
CA ILE A 17 -33.19 -11.68 -19.08
C ILE A 17 -34.22 -12.65 -19.67
N GLU A 18 -34.39 -13.81 -19.04
CA GLU A 18 -35.39 -14.82 -19.39
C GLU A 18 -36.77 -14.45 -18.85
N LYS A 19 -36.82 -14.13 -17.56
CA LYS A 19 -38.04 -13.75 -16.85
C LYS A 19 -37.74 -12.92 -15.60
N VAL A 20 -38.76 -12.22 -15.14
CA VAL A 20 -38.78 -11.48 -13.88
C VAL A 20 -39.93 -12.01 -13.02
N GLU A 21 -39.67 -12.32 -11.76
CA GLU A 21 -40.69 -12.81 -10.83
C GLU A 21 -40.73 -11.95 -9.57
N LEU A 22 -41.94 -11.63 -9.11
CA LEU A 22 -42.14 -10.97 -7.82
C LEU A 22 -42.25 -12.03 -6.72
N LEU A 23 -41.38 -11.92 -5.72
CA LEU A 23 -41.45 -12.76 -4.53
C LEU A 23 -41.86 -11.93 -3.33
N LYS A 24 -42.97 -12.30 -2.69
CA LYS A 24 -43.43 -11.64 -1.47
C LYS A 24 -42.45 -11.84 -0.32
N ALA A 25 -42.10 -10.76 0.36
CA ALA A 25 -41.29 -10.78 1.57
C ALA A 25 -42.16 -11.08 2.79
N GLY A 26 -41.99 -12.28 3.36
CA GLY A 26 -42.71 -12.71 4.56
C GLY A 26 -44.10 -13.30 4.30
N LYS A 27 -44.80 -13.70 5.38
CA LYS A 27 -46.09 -14.42 5.35
C LYS A 27 -47.31 -13.52 5.63
N GLY A 28 -47.12 -12.19 5.73
CA GLY A 28 -48.17 -11.23 6.08
C GLY A 28 -49.13 -10.95 4.92
N ASP A 29 -50.02 -9.97 5.04
CA ASP A 29 -50.90 -9.52 3.95
C ASP A 29 -50.11 -8.81 2.84
N ASP A 30 -50.51 -8.93 1.57
CA ASP A 30 -49.88 -8.28 0.42
C ASP A 30 -49.84 -6.75 0.55
N SER A 31 -50.85 -6.18 1.20
CA SER A 31 -50.95 -4.74 1.48
C SER A 31 -49.87 -4.22 2.45
N LYS A 32 -49.27 -5.12 3.24
CA LYS A 32 -48.27 -4.80 4.28
C LYS A 32 -46.93 -5.48 4.05
N SER A 33 -46.80 -6.23 2.96
CA SER A 33 -45.60 -6.98 2.63
C SER A 33 -44.75 -6.24 1.60
N GLY A 34 -43.43 -6.34 1.76
CA GLY A 34 -42.48 -6.00 0.71
C GLY A 34 -42.49 -7.07 -0.40
N PHE A 35 -41.93 -6.74 -1.55
CA PHE A 35 -41.77 -7.68 -2.66
C PHE A 35 -40.34 -7.56 -3.20
N PHE A 36 -39.66 -8.69 -3.37
CA PHE A 36 -38.40 -8.79 -4.11
C PHE A 36 -38.68 -8.94 -5.60
N ILE A 37 -37.77 -8.43 -6.42
CA ILE A 37 -37.78 -8.60 -7.88
C ILE A 37 -36.66 -9.58 -8.22
N ASN A 38 -37.01 -10.81 -8.53
CA ASN A 38 -36.06 -11.83 -8.96
C ASN A 38 -35.88 -11.76 -10.47
N ILE A 39 -34.64 -11.65 -10.94
CA ILE A 39 -34.30 -11.59 -12.36
C ILE A 39 -33.58 -12.89 -12.72
N TYR A 40 -34.14 -13.63 -13.68
CA TYR A 40 -33.58 -14.87 -14.18
C TYR A 40 -32.91 -14.59 -15.51
N LEU A 41 -31.63 -14.96 -15.64
CA LEU A 41 -30.87 -14.80 -16.87
C LEU A 41 -30.98 -16.06 -17.73
N ARG A 42 -30.99 -15.88 -19.06
CA ARG A 42 -31.07 -16.97 -20.03
C ARG A 42 -29.82 -17.86 -19.98
N ASN A 43 -29.99 -19.17 -20.10
CA ASN A 43 -28.86 -20.12 -20.17
C ASN A 43 -27.95 -19.83 -21.38
N GLU A 44 -28.52 -19.41 -22.51
CA GLU A 44 -27.77 -19.06 -23.71
C GLU A 44 -26.75 -17.94 -23.45
N PHE A 45 -27.08 -16.98 -22.57
CA PHE A 45 -26.16 -15.92 -22.17
C PHE A 45 -24.94 -16.47 -21.43
N PHE A 46 -25.15 -17.36 -20.45
CA PHE A 46 -24.05 -17.99 -19.72
C PHE A 46 -23.19 -18.89 -20.62
N CYS A 47 -23.82 -19.73 -21.44
CA CYS A 47 -23.10 -20.60 -22.38
C CYS A 47 -22.21 -19.79 -23.33
N LYS A 48 -22.74 -18.70 -23.89
CA LYS A 48 -21.96 -17.81 -24.75
C LYS A 48 -20.78 -17.17 -24.01
N LYS A 49 -21.01 -16.65 -22.80
CA LYS A 49 -19.94 -16.05 -21.98
C LYS A 49 -18.86 -17.06 -21.58
N LEU A 50 -19.24 -18.28 -21.21
CA LEU A 50 -18.29 -19.35 -20.90
C LEU A 50 -17.47 -19.76 -22.13
N GLN A 51 -18.07 -19.81 -23.31
CA GLN A 51 -17.35 -20.07 -24.56
C GLN A 51 -16.36 -18.95 -24.89
N GLU A 52 -16.77 -17.68 -24.75
CA GLU A 52 -15.89 -16.52 -24.91
C GLU A 52 -14.67 -16.61 -23.96
N LEU A 53 -14.90 -16.93 -22.68
CA LEU A 53 -13.85 -17.09 -21.67
C LEU A 53 -12.94 -18.30 -21.92
N ALA A 54 -13.47 -19.38 -22.50
CA ALA A 54 -12.69 -20.59 -22.80
C ALA A 54 -11.79 -20.42 -24.03
N GLN A 55 -12.16 -19.53 -24.95
CA GLN A 55 -11.44 -19.30 -26.21
C GLN A 55 -10.46 -18.12 -26.15
N GLY A 56 -10.66 -17.19 -25.20
CA GLY A 56 -9.86 -15.99 -25.05
C GLY A 56 -9.19 -15.86 -23.68
N GLU A 57 -8.38 -14.81 -23.54
CA GLU A 57 -7.91 -14.37 -22.23
C GLU A 57 -9.03 -13.62 -21.50
N ILE A 58 -9.15 -13.82 -20.18
CA ILE A 58 -10.07 -13.01 -19.36
C ILE A 58 -9.52 -11.59 -19.36
N LYS A 59 -10.21 -10.68 -20.04
CA LYS A 59 -9.88 -9.27 -20.08
C LYS A 59 -11.07 -8.48 -19.57
N TYR A 60 -10.78 -7.57 -18.66
CA TYR A 60 -11.71 -6.54 -18.24
C TYR A 60 -11.06 -5.20 -18.49
N GLU A 61 -11.82 -4.24 -18.99
CA GLU A 61 -11.31 -2.89 -19.23
C GLU A 61 -12.38 -1.92 -18.73
N ALA A 62 -12.00 -1.04 -17.82
CA ALA A 62 -12.88 -0.01 -17.33
C ALA A 62 -13.25 0.94 -18.48
N GLU A 63 -14.51 1.36 -18.55
CA GLU A 63 -14.99 2.29 -19.58
C GLU A 63 -14.21 3.62 -19.56
N VAL A 64 -13.76 4.04 -18.37
CA VAL A 64 -12.96 5.25 -18.17
C VAL A 64 -11.65 4.89 -17.48
N LYS A 65 -10.54 5.05 -18.21
CA LYS A 65 -9.19 4.89 -17.66
C LYS A 65 -8.83 6.09 -16.79
N GLN A 66 -8.14 5.79 -15.70
CA GLN A 66 -7.69 6.79 -14.73
C GLN A 66 -6.23 6.54 -14.37
N LYS A 67 -5.56 7.61 -13.95
CA LYS A 67 -4.25 7.50 -13.31
C LYS A 67 -4.46 7.41 -11.80
N VAL A 68 -3.99 6.33 -11.19
CA VAL A 68 -4.25 6.00 -9.78
C VAL A 68 -2.93 5.83 -9.04
N GLY A 69 -2.68 6.68 -8.05
CA GLY A 69 -1.59 6.49 -7.11
C GLY A 69 -2.05 5.60 -5.96
N VAL A 70 -1.31 4.54 -5.67
CA VAL A 70 -1.56 3.67 -4.51
C VAL A 70 -0.34 3.71 -3.60
N ASP A 71 -0.50 4.35 -2.45
CA ASP A 71 0.50 4.40 -1.38
C ASP A 71 0.34 3.17 -0.47
N PHE A 72 1.39 2.35 -0.38
CA PHE A 72 1.39 1.16 0.44
C PHE A 72 2.78 0.76 0.92
N SER A 73 2.81 -0.19 1.86
CA SER A 73 3.99 -0.65 2.58
C SER A 73 4.53 0.38 3.57
N SER A 74 5.11 1.46 3.06
CA SER A 74 5.53 2.68 3.75
C SER A 74 6.19 2.43 5.11
N PRO A 75 7.24 1.58 5.18
CA PRO A 75 7.97 1.34 6.42
C PRO A 75 8.83 2.54 6.83
N ASN A 76 9.15 2.60 8.13
CA ASN A 76 10.08 3.58 8.67
C ASN A 76 11.52 3.07 8.58
N ILE A 77 12.44 3.91 8.11
CA ILE A 77 13.88 3.61 8.09
C ILE A 77 14.42 3.42 9.52
N ALA A 78 15.45 2.59 9.65
CA ALA A 78 16.08 2.21 10.92
C ALA A 78 15.12 1.54 11.94
N LYS A 79 13.98 1.01 11.46
CA LYS A 79 13.08 0.15 12.22
C LYS A 79 12.73 -1.08 11.42
N ASN A 80 12.50 -2.19 12.12
CA ASN A 80 12.05 -3.42 11.49
C ASN A 80 10.64 -3.28 10.90
N MET A 81 10.43 -3.85 9.72
CA MET A 81 9.09 -4.01 9.16
C MET A 81 8.27 -4.96 10.05
N HIS A 82 7.23 -4.43 10.69
CA HIS A 82 6.26 -5.25 11.44
C HIS A 82 5.05 -5.67 10.58
N VAL A 83 4.22 -6.56 11.14
CA VAL A 83 3.00 -7.11 10.49
C VAL A 83 2.03 -6.06 9.96
N GLY A 84 1.98 -4.87 10.59
CA GLY A 84 1.21 -3.73 10.07
C GLY A 84 1.63 -3.29 8.66
N HIS A 85 2.94 -3.14 8.41
CA HIS A 85 3.46 -2.81 7.08
C HIS A 85 3.23 -3.96 6.10
N LEU A 86 3.37 -5.21 6.56
CA LEU A 86 3.12 -6.38 5.71
C LEU A 86 1.66 -6.44 5.22
N ARG A 87 0.70 -6.15 6.10
CA ARG A 87 -0.72 -6.05 5.73
C ARG A 87 -0.94 -4.99 4.66
N SER A 88 -0.40 -3.78 4.86
CA SER A 88 -0.45 -2.71 3.86
C SER A 88 0.18 -3.14 2.54
N THR A 89 1.33 -3.82 2.61
CA THR A 89 2.06 -4.32 1.43
C THR A 89 1.23 -5.26 0.57
N ILE A 90 0.62 -6.27 1.18
CA ILE A 90 -0.18 -7.28 0.46
C ILE A 90 -1.45 -6.68 -0.11
N ILE A 91 -2.16 -5.87 0.69
CA ILE A 91 -3.42 -5.26 0.24
C ILE A 91 -3.16 -4.24 -0.86
N GLY A 92 -2.15 -3.39 -0.70
CA GLY A 92 -1.77 -2.38 -1.69
C GLY A 92 -1.38 -3.01 -3.03
N GLU A 93 -0.55 -4.04 -3.02
CA GLU A 93 -0.17 -4.73 -4.26
C GLU A 93 -1.37 -5.43 -4.92
N ALA A 94 -2.25 -6.07 -4.15
CA ALA A 94 -3.46 -6.68 -4.70
C ALA A 94 -4.36 -5.64 -5.36
N LEU A 95 -4.53 -4.46 -4.75
CA LEU A 95 -5.27 -3.35 -5.34
C LEU A 95 -4.61 -2.85 -6.62
N CYS A 96 -3.28 -2.71 -6.65
CA CYS A 96 -2.56 -2.29 -7.85
C CYS A 96 -2.81 -3.26 -9.00
N ARG A 97 -2.66 -4.57 -8.77
CA ARG A 97 -2.90 -5.61 -9.79
C ARG A 97 -4.34 -5.62 -10.29
N ILE A 98 -5.32 -5.42 -9.40
CA ILE A 98 -6.74 -5.33 -9.80
C ILE A 98 -6.96 -4.10 -10.69
N LEU A 99 -6.44 -2.94 -10.29
CA LEU A 99 -6.59 -1.70 -11.06
C LEU A 99 -5.89 -1.77 -12.42
N GLU A 100 -4.71 -2.35 -12.49
CA GLU A 100 -4.00 -2.61 -13.75
C GLU A 100 -4.75 -3.61 -14.63
N PHE A 101 -5.28 -4.68 -14.03
CA PHE A 101 -6.12 -5.65 -14.73
C PHE A 101 -7.37 -4.98 -15.32
N MET A 102 -7.88 -3.93 -14.68
CA MET A 102 -8.98 -3.10 -15.18
C MET A 102 -8.54 -2.04 -16.22
N GLY A 103 -7.25 -1.92 -16.51
CA GLY A 103 -6.70 -1.00 -17.52
C GLY A 103 -6.38 0.41 -17.02
N HIS A 104 -6.30 0.64 -15.71
CA HIS A 104 -5.85 1.92 -15.14
C HIS A 104 -4.32 2.09 -15.24
N ASP A 105 -3.85 3.34 -15.31
CA ASP A 105 -2.43 3.69 -15.16
C ASP A 105 -2.09 3.79 -13.67
N VAL A 106 -1.44 2.76 -13.11
CA VAL A 106 -1.22 2.64 -11.67
C VAL A 106 0.20 3.03 -11.30
N VAL A 107 0.33 4.00 -10.40
CA VAL A 107 1.60 4.39 -9.78
C VAL A 107 1.66 3.77 -8.40
N ARG A 108 2.56 2.80 -8.22
CA ARG A 108 2.86 2.17 -6.93
C ARG A 108 3.80 3.06 -6.13
N ILE A 109 3.35 3.58 -5.00
CA ILE A 109 4.09 4.53 -4.16
C ILE A 109 4.47 3.84 -2.86
N ASN A 110 5.75 3.89 -2.52
CA ASN A 110 6.26 3.49 -1.21
C ASN A 110 6.71 4.75 -0.46
N HIS A 111 5.85 5.26 0.41
CA HIS A 111 6.08 6.49 1.15
C HIS A 111 6.83 6.22 2.46
N ILE A 112 8.12 5.87 2.32
CA ILE A 112 8.94 5.47 3.45
C ILE A 112 9.19 6.62 4.43
N GLY A 113 9.24 6.29 5.71
CA GLY A 113 9.64 7.22 6.77
C GLY A 113 11.16 7.36 6.82
N ASP A 114 11.73 8.08 5.87
CA ASP A 114 13.17 8.33 5.73
C ASP A 114 13.61 9.74 6.13
N TRP A 115 12.70 10.53 6.69
CA TRP A 115 12.99 11.83 7.26
C TRP A 115 12.45 11.91 8.69
N GLY A 116 13.11 12.68 9.56
CA GLY A 116 12.64 12.85 10.95
C GLY A 116 13.73 12.97 12.00
N THR A 117 13.32 13.32 13.22
CA THR A 117 14.25 13.64 14.32
C THR A 117 15.04 12.43 14.82
N GLN A 118 14.57 11.21 14.57
CA GLN A 118 15.29 9.97 14.88
C GLN A 118 16.66 9.89 14.19
N PHE A 119 16.81 10.51 13.01
CA PHE A 119 18.09 10.50 12.31
C PHE A 119 19.17 11.29 13.05
N GLY A 120 18.80 12.30 13.84
CA GLY A 120 19.76 13.07 14.63
C GLY A 120 20.57 12.19 15.58
N MET A 121 19.90 11.29 16.32
CA MET A 121 20.59 10.36 17.22
C MET A 121 21.36 9.28 16.46
N LEU A 122 20.84 8.79 15.34
CA LEU A 122 21.51 7.74 14.54
C LEU A 122 22.80 8.26 13.89
N ILE A 123 22.75 9.46 13.31
CA ILE A 123 23.91 10.12 12.69
C ILE A 123 24.93 10.51 13.76
N SER A 124 24.50 11.09 14.89
CA SER A 124 25.40 11.37 16.02
C SER A 124 26.07 10.09 16.55
N HIS A 125 25.32 8.98 16.62
CA HIS A 125 25.88 7.70 17.02
C HIS A 125 26.88 7.15 16.00
N MET A 126 26.59 7.30 14.70
CA MET A 126 27.49 6.92 13.61
C MET A 126 28.82 7.68 13.70
N HIS A 127 28.79 8.99 13.92
CA HIS A 127 30.00 9.80 14.07
C HIS A 127 30.87 9.39 15.26
N ASP A 128 30.25 9.07 16.39
CA ASP A 128 30.99 8.68 17.60
C ASP A 128 31.58 7.26 17.46
N THR A 129 30.84 6.33 16.84
CA THR A 129 31.23 4.91 16.74
C THR A 129 32.16 4.65 15.56
N TYR A 130 32.00 5.39 14.47
CA TYR A 130 32.75 5.25 13.22
C TYR A 130 33.23 6.63 12.73
N PRO A 131 34.25 7.24 13.38
CA PRO A 131 34.71 8.58 13.03
C PRO A 131 35.20 8.72 11.58
N ASP A 132 35.62 7.61 10.96
CA ASP A 132 36.16 7.50 9.62
C ASP A 132 35.16 6.92 8.61
N PHE A 133 33.85 6.90 8.91
CA PHE A 133 32.82 6.26 8.07
C PHE A 133 32.77 6.74 6.61
N LEU A 134 33.24 7.98 6.34
CA LEU A 134 33.34 8.54 4.99
C LEU A 134 34.42 7.85 4.14
N GLU A 135 35.51 7.40 4.77
CA GLU A 135 36.62 6.71 4.12
C GLU A 135 36.42 5.19 4.21
N ASN A 136 35.98 4.70 5.37
CA ASN A 136 35.79 3.30 5.69
C ASN A 136 34.32 3.03 6.04
N ARG A 137 33.52 2.63 5.04
CA ARG A 137 32.10 2.36 5.23
C ARG A 137 31.90 1.28 6.32
N PRO A 138 31.18 1.58 7.42
CA PRO A 138 30.98 0.63 8.50
C PRO A 138 29.91 -0.40 8.14
N ASP A 139 30.05 -1.61 8.68
CA ASP A 139 28.98 -2.61 8.64
C ASP A 139 27.96 -2.32 9.75
N ILE A 140 26.86 -1.68 9.36
CA ILE A 140 25.70 -1.37 10.21
C ILE A 140 24.49 -2.24 9.86
N SER A 141 24.72 -3.47 9.39
CA SER A 141 23.66 -4.41 9.01
C SER A 141 22.66 -4.71 10.14
N ASP A 142 23.10 -4.74 11.40
CA ASP A 142 22.22 -4.77 12.58
C ASP A 142 21.68 -3.38 12.93
N LEU A 143 20.76 -2.88 12.10
CA LEU A 143 20.13 -1.58 12.32
C LEU A 143 19.29 -1.51 13.61
N ASP A 144 18.71 -2.62 14.06
CA ASP A 144 17.91 -2.64 15.30
C ASP A 144 18.81 -2.48 16.52
N GLY A 145 19.96 -3.18 16.54
CA GLY A 145 21.00 -2.99 17.53
C GLY A 145 21.58 -1.58 17.51
N PHE A 146 21.90 -1.06 16.33
CA PHE A 146 22.41 0.30 16.14
C PHE A 146 21.41 1.36 16.65
N TYR A 147 20.12 1.21 16.32
CA TYR A 147 19.05 2.09 16.81
C TYR A 147 18.92 2.03 18.33
N LYS A 148 18.92 0.83 18.93
CA LYS A 148 18.80 0.66 20.39
C LYS A 148 19.97 1.30 21.13
N GLN A 149 21.19 1.18 20.60
CA GLN A 149 22.37 1.83 21.17
C GLN A 149 22.26 3.36 21.10
N ALA A 150 21.96 3.91 19.93
CA ALA A 150 21.75 5.35 19.76
C ALA A 150 20.63 5.88 20.68
N LYS A 151 19.52 5.12 20.80
CA LYS A 151 18.39 5.48 21.65
C LYS A 151 18.74 5.48 23.13
N LYS A 152 19.49 4.48 23.60
CA LYS A 152 19.99 4.43 24.98
C LYS A 152 20.83 5.66 25.30
N ARG A 153 21.78 6.02 24.42
CA ARG A 153 22.60 7.23 24.58
C ARG A 153 21.75 8.51 24.57
N PHE A 154 20.73 8.58 23.71
CA PHE A 154 19.81 9.71 23.67
C PHE A 154 18.99 9.89 24.96
N ASP A 155 18.65 8.80 25.62
CA ASP A 155 17.85 8.83 26.86
C ASP A 155 18.72 9.04 28.12
N GLU A 156 19.98 8.59 28.11
CA GLU A 156 20.87 8.61 29.28
C GLU A 156 21.95 9.72 29.27
N GLU A 157 22.38 10.21 28.09
CA GLU A 157 23.45 11.20 27.94
C GLU A 157 22.90 12.57 27.48
N GLU A 158 22.79 13.55 28.38
CA GLU A 158 22.26 14.89 28.03
C GLU A 158 23.09 15.63 26.96
N GLU A 159 24.42 15.50 26.99
CA GLU A 159 25.28 16.09 25.95
C GLU A 159 25.07 15.43 24.58
N PHE A 160 24.86 14.11 24.54
CA PHE A 160 24.56 13.41 23.28
C PHE A 160 23.19 13.82 22.74
N LYS A 161 22.19 13.95 23.61
CA LYS A 161 20.85 14.40 23.26
C LYS A 161 20.83 15.80 22.64
N LYS A 162 21.65 16.71 23.18
CA LYS A 162 21.84 18.05 22.60
C LYS A 162 22.49 17.96 21.22
N ARG A 163 23.59 17.20 21.07
CA ARG A 163 24.25 16.98 19.76
C ARG A 163 23.31 16.35 18.74
N ALA A 164 22.49 15.38 19.14
CA ALA A 164 21.52 14.72 18.27
C ALA A 164 20.49 15.72 17.73
N ARG A 165 19.99 16.66 18.55
CA ARG A 165 19.08 17.72 18.10
C ARG A 165 19.77 18.67 17.12
N ASP A 166 21.00 19.08 17.41
CA ASP A 166 21.78 19.94 16.52
C ASP A 166 22.07 19.24 15.17
N THR A 167 22.28 17.93 15.21
CA THR A 167 22.52 17.09 14.02
C THR A 167 21.29 17.04 13.11
N VAL A 168 20.07 17.05 13.65
CA VAL A 168 18.84 17.15 12.82
C VAL A 168 18.87 18.45 12.02
N VAL A 169 19.21 19.56 12.67
CA VAL A 169 19.27 20.87 11.99
C VAL A 169 20.34 20.87 10.90
N LYS A 170 21.52 20.29 11.17
CA LYS A 170 22.59 20.14 10.16
C LYS A 170 22.16 19.28 8.97
N LEU A 171 21.50 18.15 9.22
CA LEU A 171 20.94 17.30 8.16
C LEU A 171 19.95 18.09 7.29
N GLN A 172 19.00 18.80 7.91
CA GLN A 172 18.00 19.60 7.21
C GLN A 172 18.59 20.79 6.46
N SER A 173 19.74 21.31 6.92
CA SER A 173 20.47 22.38 6.25
C SER A 173 21.37 21.89 5.12
N GLY A 174 21.41 20.58 4.85
CA GLY A 174 22.20 19.99 3.77
C GLY A 174 23.67 19.76 4.11
N GLY A 175 24.02 19.52 5.38
CA GLY A 175 25.39 19.18 5.78
C GLY A 175 25.88 17.91 5.08
N GLU A 176 27.02 17.99 4.38
CA GLU A 176 27.53 16.88 3.54
C GLU A 176 27.78 15.61 4.37
N SER A 177 28.45 15.76 5.51
CA SER A 177 28.77 14.66 6.42
C SER A 177 27.51 13.98 6.97
N GLU A 178 26.52 14.78 7.40
CA GLU A 178 25.25 14.27 7.91
C GLU A 178 24.40 13.62 6.81
N LEU A 179 24.40 14.16 5.59
CA LEU A 179 23.71 13.58 4.44
C LEU A 179 24.32 12.23 4.02
N GLU A 180 25.64 12.10 4.02
CA GLU A 180 26.29 10.82 3.72
C GLU A 180 25.99 9.76 4.79
N ALA A 181 26.02 10.13 6.07
CA ALA A 181 25.60 9.24 7.15
C ALA A 181 24.13 8.81 7.00
N TRP A 182 23.24 9.76 6.71
CA TRP A 182 21.82 9.49 6.42
C TRP A 182 21.64 8.51 5.26
N LYS A 183 22.32 8.75 4.12
CA LYS A 183 22.26 7.85 2.95
C LYS A 183 22.66 6.43 3.31
N MET A 184 23.77 6.24 4.05
CA MET A 184 24.23 4.91 4.45
C MET A 184 23.19 4.19 5.33
N ILE A 185 22.60 4.89 6.30
CA ILE A 185 21.54 4.33 7.16
C ILE A 185 20.31 3.93 6.33
N CYS A 186 19.90 4.78 5.40
CA CYS A 186 18.78 4.49 4.50
C CYS A 186 19.08 3.31 3.56
N GLU A 187 20.29 3.24 2.99
CA GLU A 187 20.73 2.14 2.11
C GLU A 187 20.61 0.77 2.79
N VAL A 188 21.06 0.65 4.05
CA VAL A 188 20.95 -0.61 4.78
C VAL A 188 19.49 -0.99 5.03
N SER A 189 18.64 -0.04 5.42
CA SER A 189 17.22 -0.31 5.63
C SER A 189 16.52 -0.73 4.34
N ARG A 190 16.80 -0.02 3.23
CA ARG A 190 16.28 -0.35 1.90
C ARG A 190 16.70 -1.75 1.47
N HIS A 191 17.94 -2.15 1.72
CA HIS A 191 18.42 -3.49 1.40
C HIS A 191 17.60 -4.57 2.11
N GLU A 192 17.29 -4.40 3.40
CA GLU A 192 16.45 -5.34 4.14
C GLU A 192 15.00 -5.36 3.64
N PHE A 193 14.41 -4.19 3.35
CA PHE A 193 13.06 -4.12 2.79
C PHE A 193 12.97 -4.83 1.44
N GLN A 194 13.99 -4.66 0.58
CA GLN A 194 14.04 -5.29 -0.73
C GLN A 194 14.08 -6.83 -0.67
N LYS A 195 14.67 -7.42 0.36
CA LYS A 195 14.59 -8.89 0.57
C LYS A 195 13.15 -9.35 0.75
N ILE A 196 12.35 -8.58 1.50
CA ILE A 196 10.94 -8.85 1.74
C ILE A 196 10.14 -8.63 0.45
N TYR A 197 10.34 -7.50 -0.22
CA TYR A 197 9.64 -7.18 -1.48
C TYR A 197 9.91 -8.20 -2.57
N LYS A 198 11.17 -8.62 -2.76
CA LYS A 198 11.54 -9.67 -3.71
C LYS A 198 10.87 -11.00 -3.38
N ARG A 199 10.78 -11.36 -2.10
CA ARG A 199 10.13 -12.61 -1.67
C ARG A 199 8.62 -12.58 -1.92
N LEU A 200 7.99 -11.42 -1.82
CA LEU A 200 6.55 -11.22 -1.97
C LEU A 200 6.12 -10.79 -3.38
N ASP A 201 7.06 -10.70 -4.33
CA ASP A 201 6.83 -10.21 -5.69
C ASP A 201 6.18 -8.81 -5.71
N ILE A 202 6.74 -7.90 -4.91
CA ILE A 202 6.29 -6.53 -4.79
C ILE A 202 7.17 -5.62 -5.64
N THR A 203 6.53 -4.75 -6.41
CA THR A 203 7.20 -3.66 -7.12
C THR A 203 6.67 -2.33 -6.58
N SER A 204 7.50 -1.32 -6.45
CA SER A 204 7.05 0.02 -6.05
C SER A 204 8.10 1.07 -6.38
N THR A 205 7.66 2.32 -6.51
CA THR A 205 8.55 3.48 -6.61
C THR A 205 8.63 4.14 -5.24
N GLU A 206 9.84 4.36 -4.75
CA GLU A 206 10.06 5.04 -3.47
C GLU A 206 9.85 6.54 -3.63
N TYR A 207 8.93 7.09 -2.84
CA TYR A 207 8.73 8.54 -2.67
C TYR A 207 8.67 8.80 -1.16
N GLY A 208 9.82 8.70 -0.50
CA GLY A 208 9.93 8.90 0.95
C GLY A 208 9.56 10.31 1.40
N GLU A 209 9.45 10.51 2.70
CA GLU A 209 9.25 11.83 3.29
C GLU A 209 10.33 12.84 2.85
N SER A 210 11.57 12.38 2.63
CA SER A 210 12.70 13.22 2.18
C SER A 210 12.58 13.76 0.75
N PHE A 211 11.63 13.23 -0.04
CA PHE A 211 11.39 13.68 -1.42
C PHE A 211 10.73 15.08 -1.48
N TYR A 212 10.04 15.49 -0.42
CA TYR A 212 9.20 16.69 -0.35
C TYR A 212 9.84 17.80 0.48
#